data_AF-A0A134AA68-F1
#
_entry.id   AF-A0A134AA68-F1
#
_cell.length_a   1.000
_cell.length_b   1.000
_cell.length_c   1.000
_cell.angle_alpha   90.00
_cell.angle_beta   90.00
_cell.angle_gamma   90.00
#
_symmetry.space_group_name_H-M   'P 1'
#
loop_
_entity.id
_entity.type
_entity.pdbx_description
1 polymer ?
#
loop_
_entity_poly.entity_id
_entity_poly.type
_entity_poly.pdbx_seq_one_letter_code
_entity_poly.pdbx_strand_id
1 'polypeptide(L)'
;MVTGRCYQSNKKSYHQIRYQSDKLCKENNLSVIDEFYESYKKKYNIKGKSWYENEQAKHGTSWKSKLQFDIDRMIKQSKDWDEFLKKMADLGYEIKYGKHIAFKPKNKARFTRTKTIGEDYTEERLKERITEREFIKTPAVKKRIGNVIDMNTNAKVKENKGYEYWATKHNLHTIAESVIYIREHGIKSVKQLDEYIQKTADERQNIQEKIKAIDKEMQKLSTTMEQVHTVKKHRACYKEYTANPSDKAFFEEYKAQITLYENALSELKKSYSKLPNSKDILAELDKLQEKKNTLMQEYSSSKSTMDELYKIRKNYGIYMGKEMER
;
A
#
# COMPACT_ATOMS: atom_id res chain seq x y z
N MET A 1 48.37 -28.32 -20.34
CA MET A 1 47.93 -26.96 -20.67
C MET A 1 47.24 -26.36 -19.45
N VAL A 2 47.93 -25.51 -18.69
CA VAL A 2 47.33 -24.79 -17.57
C VAL A 2 46.55 -23.64 -18.17
N THR A 3 45.24 -23.80 -18.32
CA THR A 3 44.38 -22.70 -18.75
C THR A 3 44.52 -21.59 -17.72
N GLY A 4 45.09 -20.44 -18.10
CA GLY A 4 45.30 -19.26 -17.23
C GLY A 4 44.02 -18.56 -16.77
N ARG A 5 42.95 -19.33 -16.54
CA ARG A 5 41.66 -18.87 -16.03
C ARG A 5 41.74 -18.82 -14.50
N CYS A 6 41.65 -17.63 -13.94
CA CYS A 6 41.55 -17.40 -12.50
C CYS A 6 40.08 -17.37 -12.05
N TYR A 7 39.82 -17.68 -10.77
CA TYR A 7 38.49 -17.54 -10.18
C TYR A 7 38.04 -16.08 -10.24
N GLN A 8 36.93 -15.82 -10.93
CA GLN A 8 36.34 -14.49 -11.04
C GLN A 8 35.30 -14.31 -9.93
N SER A 9 35.70 -13.66 -8.83
CA SER A 9 34.79 -13.32 -7.73
C SER A 9 33.82 -12.23 -8.18
N ASN A 10 32.59 -12.61 -8.53
CA ASN A 10 31.53 -11.69 -8.91
C ASN A 10 30.20 -12.09 -8.23
N LYS A 11 29.17 -11.24 -8.31
CA LYS A 11 27.88 -11.52 -7.65
C LYS A 11 27.25 -12.84 -8.12
N LYS A 12 27.44 -13.23 -9.37
CA LYS A 12 26.90 -14.48 -9.92
C LYS A 12 27.62 -15.69 -9.32
N SER A 13 28.95 -15.67 -9.24
CA SER A 13 29.72 -16.74 -8.60
C SER A 13 29.43 -16.85 -7.11
N TYR A 14 29.25 -15.72 -6.41
CA TYR A 14 28.81 -15.70 -5.01
C TYR A 14 27.47 -16.41 -4.81
N HIS A 15 26.45 -16.10 -5.63
CA HIS A 15 25.14 -16.76 -5.53
C HIS A 15 25.21 -18.26 -5.87
N GLN A 16 26.06 -18.66 -6.81
CA GLN A 16 26.30 -20.07 -7.13
C GLN A 16 26.93 -20.83 -5.96
N ILE A 17 27.97 -20.26 -5.34
CA ILE A 17 28.62 -20.86 -4.17
C ILE A 17 27.63 -20.99 -3.01
N ARG A 18 26.86 -19.93 -2.74
CA ARG A 18 25.84 -19.94 -1.69
C ARG A 18 24.79 -21.03 -1.93
N TYR A 19 24.29 -21.17 -3.16
CA TYR A 19 23.32 -22.21 -3.50
C TYR A 19 23.88 -23.62 -3.28
N GLN A 20 25.12 -23.90 -3.72
CA GLN A 20 25.75 -25.21 -3.51
C GLN A 20 26.01 -25.48 -2.02
N SER A 21 26.42 -24.47 -1.25
CA SER A 21 26.58 -24.56 0.20
C SER A 21 25.25 -24.88 0.90
N ASP A 22 24.18 -24.13 0.59
CA ASP A 22 22.84 -24.34 1.16
C ASP A 22 22.30 -25.75 0.80
N LYS A 23 22.61 -26.25 -0.41
CA LYS A 23 22.26 -27.61 -0.84
C LYS A 23 22.97 -28.67 0.00
N LEU A 24 24.30 -28.56 0.17
CA LEU A 24 25.09 -29.47 0.99
C LEU A 24 24.63 -29.46 2.46
N CYS A 25 24.32 -28.29 3.00
CA CYS A 25 23.78 -28.16 4.35
C CYS A 25 22.42 -28.86 4.49
N LYS A 26 21.51 -28.73 3.51
CA LYS A 26 20.23 -29.46 3.51
C LYS A 26 20.44 -30.97 3.49
N GLU A 27 21.33 -31.47 2.65
CA GLU A 27 21.64 -32.91 2.55
C GLU A 27 22.17 -33.49 3.87
N ASN A 28 22.93 -32.69 4.63
CA ASN A 28 23.49 -33.08 5.93
C ASN A 28 22.61 -32.73 7.13
N ASN A 29 21.35 -32.34 6.92
CA ASN A 29 20.41 -31.90 7.98
C ASN A 29 20.94 -30.72 8.84
N LEU A 30 21.81 -29.89 8.27
CA LEU A 30 22.31 -28.67 8.88
C LEU A 30 21.33 -27.51 8.69
N SER A 31 21.51 -26.45 9.48
CA SER A 31 20.65 -25.27 9.42
C SER A 31 20.84 -24.53 8.10
N VAL A 32 19.75 -24.35 7.36
CA VAL A 32 19.71 -23.57 6.12
C VAL A 32 18.72 -22.42 6.29
N ILE A 33 19.03 -21.30 5.63
CA ILE A 33 18.19 -20.12 5.69
C ILE A 33 16.80 -20.47 5.14
N ASP A 34 15.79 -20.15 5.95
CA ASP A 34 14.39 -20.40 5.63
C ASP A 34 13.92 -19.48 4.50
N GLU A 35 13.53 -20.08 3.37
CA GLU A 35 13.08 -19.36 2.17
C GLU A 35 11.82 -18.52 2.43
N PHE A 36 10.91 -19.00 3.28
CA PHE A 36 9.71 -18.27 3.67
C PHE A 36 10.06 -17.08 4.56
N TYR A 37 11.07 -17.24 5.43
CA TYR A 37 11.58 -16.13 6.23
C TYR A 37 12.28 -15.05 5.38
N GLU A 38 13.03 -15.44 4.34
CA GLU A 38 13.60 -14.45 3.42
C GLU A 38 12.51 -13.68 2.65
N SER A 39 11.48 -14.39 2.20
CA SER A 39 10.34 -13.81 1.52
C SER A 39 9.58 -12.83 2.43
N TYR A 40 9.33 -13.24 3.67
CA TYR A 40 8.81 -12.39 4.73
C TYR A 40 9.67 -11.14 4.93
N LYS A 41 10.99 -11.29 5.05
CA LYS A 41 11.90 -10.16 5.30
C LYS A 41 11.89 -9.15 4.16
N LYS A 42 11.82 -9.63 2.90
CA LYS A 42 11.72 -8.77 1.71
C LYS A 42 10.37 -8.04 1.62
N LYS A 43 9.27 -8.67 2.04
CA LYS A 43 7.91 -8.15 1.88
C LYS A 43 7.44 -7.29 3.06
N TYR A 44 7.74 -7.72 4.29
CA TYR A 44 7.17 -7.15 5.52
C TYR A 44 8.23 -6.50 6.44
N ASN A 45 9.46 -7.03 6.49
CA ASN A 45 10.53 -6.52 7.37
C ASN A 45 11.60 -5.74 6.59
N ILE A 46 11.14 -4.73 5.84
CA ILE A 46 12.00 -3.83 5.06
C ILE A 46 12.60 -2.79 6.02
N LYS A 47 13.65 -3.16 6.75
CA LYS A 47 14.49 -2.16 7.43
C LYS A 47 15.08 -1.23 6.36
N GLY A 48 14.66 0.04 6.36
CA GLY A 48 15.17 1.05 5.45
C GLY A 48 14.34 1.28 4.17
N LYS A 49 13.01 1.32 4.24
CA LYS A 49 12.30 2.26 3.34
C LYS A 49 12.88 3.63 3.65
N SER A 50 13.62 4.20 2.70
CA SER A 50 14.18 5.55 2.85
C SER A 50 13.03 6.46 3.28
N TRP A 51 13.26 7.35 4.25
CA TRP A 51 12.29 8.36 4.64
C TRP A 51 11.71 9.02 3.38
N TYR A 52 12.56 9.33 2.41
CA TYR A 52 12.20 9.81 1.08
C TYR A 52 11.23 8.90 0.32
N GLU A 53 11.44 7.58 0.25
CA GLU A 53 10.53 6.68 -0.49
C GLU A 53 9.14 6.56 0.16
N ASN A 54 9.09 6.65 1.50
CA ASN A 54 7.86 6.65 2.28
C ASN A 54 7.14 8.01 2.22
N GLU A 55 7.90 9.10 2.22
CA GLU A 55 7.41 10.48 2.09
C GLU A 55 6.90 10.77 0.68
N GLN A 56 7.60 10.29 -0.35
CA GLN A 56 7.21 10.41 -1.75
C GLN A 56 6.00 9.51 -2.11
N ALA A 57 5.81 8.39 -1.40
CA ALA A 57 4.59 7.60 -1.48
C ALA A 57 3.41 8.29 -0.77
N LYS A 58 3.65 9.02 0.32
CA LYS A 58 2.64 9.82 1.04
C LYS A 58 2.27 11.13 0.33
N HIS A 59 3.22 11.76 -0.36
CA HIS A 59 3.02 12.99 -1.15
C HIS A 59 2.67 12.74 -2.62
N GLY A 60 2.63 11.48 -3.07
CA GLY A 60 2.29 11.13 -4.46
C GLY A 60 3.37 11.50 -5.50
N THR A 61 4.57 11.85 -5.06
CA THR A 61 5.69 12.29 -5.92
C THR A 61 6.70 11.18 -6.24
N SER A 62 6.48 9.96 -5.74
CA SER A 62 7.29 8.78 -6.07
C SER A 62 7.31 8.56 -7.58
N TRP A 63 8.51 8.53 -8.17
CA TRP A 63 8.69 8.32 -9.61
C TRP A 63 8.01 7.04 -10.12
N LYS A 64 8.07 5.96 -9.33
CA LYS A 64 7.36 4.71 -9.65
C LYS A 64 5.85 4.92 -9.62
N SER A 65 5.34 5.66 -8.64
CA SER A 65 3.91 5.99 -8.53
C SER A 65 3.45 6.94 -9.63
N LYS A 66 4.29 7.88 -10.07
CA LYS A 66 4.02 8.76 -11.21
C LYS A 66 3.97 7.98 -12.52
N LEU A 67 4.92 7.07 -12.74
CA LEU A 67 4.91 6.18 -13.89
C LEU A 67 3.69 5.22 -13.86
N GLN A 68 3.33 4.66 -12.70
CA GLN A 68 2.10 3.88 -12.52
C GLN A 68 0.87 4.70 -12.89
N PHE A 69 0.77 5.93 -12.37
CA PHE A 69 -0.34 6.84 -12.64
C PHE A 69 -0.44 7.20 -14.13
N ASP A 70 0.67 7.52 -14.78
CA ASP A 70 0.69 7.83 -16.21
C ASP A 70 0.30 6.59 -17.04
N ILE A 71 0.83 5.41 -16.70
CA ILE A 71 0.44 4.13 -17.34
C ILE A 71 -1.07 3.88 -17.17
N ASP A 72 -1.60 3.96 -15.95
CA ASP A 72 -3.02 3.75 -15.67
C ASP A 72 -3.92 4.77 -16.40
N ARG A 73 -3.47 6.03 -16.47
CA ARG A 73 -4.17 7.11 -17.19
C ARG A 73 -4.17 6.85 -18.69
N MET A 74 -3.04 6.43 -19.27
CA MET A 74 -2.93 6.17 -20.71
C MET A 74 -3.67 4.89 -21.10
N ILE A 75 -3.70 3.85 -20.27
CA ILE A 75 -4.56 2.66 -20.48
C ILE A 75 -6.03 3.10 -20.58
N LYS A 76 -6.46 3.99 -19.69
CA LYS A 76 -7.82 4.58 -19.73
C LYS A 76 -8.06 5.53 -20.89
N GLN A 77 -7.09 5.81 -21.75
CA GLN A 77 -7.29 6.66 -22.92
C GLN A 77 -7.04 5.93 -24.23
N SER A 78 -6.38 4.78 -24.20
CA SER A 78 -5.98 4.02 -25.38
C SER A 78 -7.02 2.95 -25.72
N LYS A 79 -7.25 2.73 -27.01
CA LYS A 79 -8.13 1.69 -27.54
C LYS A 79 -7.38 0.38 -27.73
N ASP A 80 -6.12 0.48 -28.17
CA ASP A 80 -5.25 -0.67 -28.41
C ASP A 80 -3.86 -0.46 -27.81
N TRP A 81 -3.05 -1.50 -27.89
CA TRP A 81 -1.69 -1.52 -27.34
C TRP A 81 -0.77 -0.50 -28.02
N ASP A 82 -0.92 -0.31 -29.33
CA ASP A 82 -0.05 0.57 -30.10
C ASP A 82 -0.38 2.05 -29.82
N GLU A 83 -1.66 2.39 -29.65
CA GLU A 83 -2.10 3.73 -29.23
C GLU A 83 -1.62 4.06 -27.81
N PHE A 84 -1.59 3.07 -26.90
CA PHE A 84 -1.00 3.22 -25.57
C PHE A 84 0.48 3.58 -25.63
N LEU A 85 1.25 2.87 -26.45
CA LEU A 85 2.68 3.14 -26.60
C LEU A 85 2.94 4.51 -27.24
N LYS A 86 2.16 4.89 -28.25
CA LYS A 86 2.23 6.24 -28.85
C LYS A 86 1.96 7.32 -27.81
N LYS A 87 0.88 7.19 -27.04
CA LYS A 87 0.54 8.18 -26.00
C LYS A 87 1.57 8.27 -24.89
N MET A 88 2.17 7.15 -24.49
CA MET A 88 3.29 7.16 -23.56
C MET A 88 4.52 7.89 -24.13
N ALA A 89 4.82 7.69 -25.42
CA ALA A 89 5.89 8.43 -26.10
C ALA A 89 5.60 9.94 -26.19
N ASP A 90 4.36 10.33 -26.51
CA ASP A 90 3.90 11.72 -26.56
C ASP A 90 3.99 12.40 -25.18
N LEU A 91 3.75 11.65 -24.10
CA LEU A 91 3.91 12.12 -22.72
C LEU A 91 5.39 12.30 -22.31
N GLY A 92 6.32 12.02 -23.22
CA GLY A 92 7.76 12.26 -23.06
C GLY A 92 8.52 11.07 -22.49
N TYR A 93 8.00 9.84 -22.65
CA TYR A 93 8.70 8.62 -22.27
C TYR A 93 9.43 7.98 -23.46
N GLU A 94 10.72 7.73 -23.29
CA GLU A 94 11.47 6.80 -24.11
C GLU A 94 11.08 5.37 -23.73
N ILE A 95 10.70 4.58 -24.72
CA ILE A 95 10.25 3.19 -24.54
C ILE A 95 11.33 2.26 -25.07
N LYS A 96 11.71 1.27 -24.25
CA LYS A 96 12.63 0.20 -24.65
C LYS A 96 11.91 -1.15 -24.67
N TYR A 97 11.96 -1.81 -25.82
CA TYR A 97 11.41 -3.14 -26.03
C TYR A 97 12.44 -4.23 -25.69
N GLY A 98 11.99 -5.31 -25.08
CA GLY A 98 12.79 -6.45 -24.65
C GLY A 98 11.88 -7.47 -23.96
N LYS A 99 12.43 -8.39 -23.14
CA LYS A 99 11.60 -9.37 -22.40
C LYS A 99 10.51 -8.74 -21.52
N HIS A 100 10.76 -7.52 -21.03
CA HIS A 100 9.75 -6.68 -20.39
C HIS A 100 9.99 -5.24 -20.86
N ILE A 101 8.90 -4.52 -21.15
CA ILE A 101 8.98 -3.11 -21.52
C ILE A 101 9.61 -2.28 -20.41
N ALA A 102 10.34 -1.26 -20.80
CA ALA A 102 10.90 -0.30 -19.88
C ALA A 102 10.65 1.14 -20.34
N PHE A 103 10.26 1.99 -19.40
CA PHE A 103 9.99 3.40 -19.63
C PHE A 103 11.08 4.27 -19.00
N LYS A 104 11.51 5.31 -19.71
CA LYS A 104 12.44 6.32 -19.23
C LYS A 104 11.88 7.71 -19.55
N PRO A 105 11.71 8.60 -18.57
CA PRO A 105 11.33 9.98 -18.84
C PRO A 105 12.55 10.79 -19.31
N LYS A 106 12.30 11.92 -19.98
CA LYS A 106 13.36 12.86 -20.40
C LYS A 106 14.29 13.31 -19.26
N ASN A 107 13.78 13.41 -18.02
CA ASN A 107 14.54 13.94 -16.88
C ASN A 107 15.33 12.87 -16.09
N LYS A 108 15.51 11.65 -16.61
CA LYS A 108 16.32 10.61 -15.94
C LYS A 108 17.25 9.88 -16.89
N ALA A 109 18.37 9.43 -16.33
CA ALA A 109 19.37 8.65 -17.03
C ALA A 109 19.00 7.16 -17.22
N ARG A 110 18.11 6.57 -16.38
CA ARG A 110 17.88 5.12 -16.34
C ARG A 110 16.45 4.70 -16.68
N PHE A 111 16.31 3.62 -17.44
CA PHE A 111 15.05 2.94 -17.73
C PHE A 111 14.51 2.17 -16.52
N THR A 112 13.20 2.24 -16.32
CA THR A 112 12.48 1.44 -15.32
C THR A 112 11.68 0.35 -16.02
N ARG A 113 11.99 -0.92 -15.73
CA ARG A 113 11.23 -2.06 -16.28
C ARG A 113 9.88 -2.16 -15.62
N THR A 114 8.83 -2.44 -16.38
CA THR A 114 7.47 -2.50 -15.83
C THR A 114 7.30 -3.60 -14.78
N LYS A 115 7.98 -4.74 -14.91
CA LYS A 115 7.98 -5.79 -13.88
C LYS A 115 8.53 -5.35 -12.51
N THR A 116 9.32 -4.27 -12.47
CA THR A 116 9.89 -3.73 -11.22
C THR A 116 8.90 -2.79 -10.52
N ILE A 117 7.82 -2.44 -11.21
CA ILE A 117 6.72 -1.61 -10.72
C ILE A 117 5.71 -2.49 -9.97
N GLY A 118 5.40 -3.67 -10.52
CA GLY A 118 4.51 -4.67 -9.91
C GLY A 118 4.13 -5.75 -10.92
N GLU A 119 3.54 -6.84 -10.44
CA GLU A 119 3.05 -7.93 -11.28
C GLU A 119 1.87 -7.49 -12.18
N ASP A 120 1.03 -6.57 -11.70
CA ASP A 120 -0.08 -5.99 -12.47
C ASP A 120 0.35 -5.03 -13.60
N TYR A 121 1.66 -4.77 -13.72
CA TYR A 121 2.24 -3.89 -14.72
C TYR A 121 3.09 -4.67 -15.75
N THR A 122 3.03 -5.99 -15.76
CA THR A 122 3.63 -6.77 -16.86
C THR A 122 2.94 -6.42 -18.18
N GLU A 123 3.65 -6.61 -19.29
CA GLU A 123 3.10 -6.33 -20.63
C GLU A 123 1.80 -7.10 -20.89
N GLU A 124 1.75 -8.37 -20.48
CA GLU A 124 0.56 -9.23 -20.57
C GLU A 124 -0.62 -8.63 -19.80
N ARG A 125 -0.42 -8.23 -18.53
CA ARG A 125 -1.45 -7.60 -17.70
C ARG A 125 -1.91 -6.26 -18.23
N LEU A 126 -1.00 -5.44 -18.76
CA LEU A 126 -1.37 -4.13 -19.32
C LEU A 126 -2.21 -4.31 -20.60
N LYS A 127 -1.90 -5.30 -21.43
CA LYS A 127 -2.71 -5.66 -22.61
C LYS A 127 -4.10 -6.16 -22.18
N GLU A 128 -4.17 -7.07 -21.21
CA GLU A 128 -5.44 -7.53 -20.61
C GLU A 128 -6.29 -6.36 -20.11
N ARG A 129 -5.69 -5.41 -19.37
CA ARG A 129 -6.40 -4.24 -18.84
C ARG A 129 -6.92 -3.27 -19.91
N ILE A 130 -6.25 -3.19 -21.06
CA ILE A 130 -6.74 -2.39 -22.20
C ILE A 130 -7.93 -3.08 -22.85
N THR A 131 -7.89 -4.40 -23.01
CA THR A 131 -9.02 -5.18 -23.55
C THR A 131 -10.22 -5.24 -22.60
N GLU A 132 -10.00 -5.37 -21.29
CA GLU A 132 -11.06 -5.37 -20.28
C GLU A 132 -11.79 -4.03 -20.19
N ARG A 133 -11.13 -2.93 -20.59
CA ARG A 133 -11.74 -1.60 -20.61
C ARG A 133 -12.93 -1.50 -21.56
N GLU A 134 -12.95 -2.28 -22.65
CA GLU A 134 -14.11 -2.29 -23.57
C GLU A 134 -15.41 -2.68 -22.84
N PHE A 135 -15.31 -3.38 -21.71
CA PHE A 135 -16.45 -3.77 -20.88
C PHE A 135 -16.71 -2.83 -19.69
N ILE A 136 -15.78 -1.93 -19.36
CA ILE A 136 -15.91 -0.97 -18.26
C ILE A 136 -16.47 0.34 -18.82
N LYS A 137 -17.79 0.52 -18.75
CA LYS A 137 -18.42 1.84 -18.88
C LYS A 137 -17.67 2.81 -17.98
N THR A 138 -17.01 3.83 -18.55
CA THR A 138 -16.34 4.87 -17.77
C THR A 138 -17.34 5.42 -16.76
N PRO A 139 -17.11 5.30 -15.44
CA PRO A 139 -18.00 5.91 -14.47
C PRO A 139 -17.99 7.41 -14.72
N ALA A 140 -19.18 8.00 -14.84
CA ALA A 140 -19.32 9.45 -14.98
C ALA A 140 -18.46 10.12 -13.89
N VAL A 141 -17.66 11.12 -14.27
CA VAL A 141 -16.91 11.93 -13.30
C VAL A 141 -17.94 12.45 -12.29
N LYS A 142 -17.92 11.94 -11.06
CA LYS A 142 -18.82 12.41 -10.01
C LYS A 142 -18.61 13.92 -9.87
N LYS A 143 -19.64 14.72 -10.17
CA LYS A 143 -19.60 16.15 -9.93
C LYS A 143 -19.48 16.35 -8.42
N ARG A 144 -18.34 16.90 -7.98
CA ARG A 144 -18.10 17.21 -6.57
C ARG A 144 -18.87 18.46 -6.21
N ILE A 145 -19.65 18.40 -5.13
CA ILE A 145 -20.41 19.56 -4.64
C ILE A 145 -19.43 20.60 -4.09
N GLY A 146 -19.60 21.85 -4.54
CA GLY A 146 -18.80 23.00 -4.12
C GLY A 146 -19.14 23.51 -2.72
N ASN A 147 -18.45 24.57 -2.30
CA ASN A 147 -18.77 25.32 -1.09
C ASN A 147 -19.60 26.55 -1.45
N VAL A 148 -20.63 26.84 -0.66
CA VAL A 148 -21.34 28.13 -0.68
C VAL A 148 -20.45 29.20 -0.06
N ILE A 149 -20.35 30.34 -0.74
CA ILE A 149 -19.64 31.53 -0.31
C ILE A 149 -20.57 32.34 0.59
N ASP A 150 -20.12 32.67 1.79
CA ASP A 150 -20.84 33.60 2.65
C ASP A 150 -20.69 35.03 2.12
N MET A 151 -21.82 35.62 1.74
CA MET A 151 -21.90 36.96 1.15
C MET A 151 -21.70 38.07 2.18
N ASN A 152 -21.97 37.80 3.46
CA ASN A 152 -21.98 38.82 4.52
C ASN A 152 -20.59 39.02 5.15
N THR A 153 -19.78 37.96 5.18
CA THR A 153 -18.46 37.96 5.82
C THR A 153 -17.30 38.14 4.82
N ASN A 154 -17.49 37.81 3.54
CA ASN A 154 -16.41 37.84 2.55
C ASN A 154 -16.10 39.27 2.06
N ALA A 155 -14.92 39.78 2.41
CA ALA A 155 -14.44 41.11 2.01
C ALA A 155 -14.46 41.32 0.48
N LYS A 156 -14.11 40.29 -0.31
CA LYS A 156 -14.09 40.39 -1.78
C LYS A 156 -15.47 40.60 -2.40
N VAL A 157 -16.52 40.11 -1.72
CA VAL A 157 -17.91 40.32 -2.15
C VAL A 157 -18.29 41.79 -1.93
N LYS A 158 -17.88 42.38 -0.80
CA LYS A 158 -18.16 43.79 -0.47
C LYS A 158 -17.39 44.78 -1.35
N GLU A 159 -16.16 44.42 -1.73
CA GLU A 159 -15.27 45.29 -2.51
C GLU A 159 -15.54 45.25 -4.02
N ASN A 160 -16.08 44.14 -4.56
CA ASN A 160 -16.21 43.94 -6.00
C ASN A 160 -17.61 43.42 -6.40
N LYS A 161 -18.42 44.31 -7.00
CA LYS A 161 -19.77 43.99 -7.52
C LYS A 161 -19.78 42.86 -8.57
N GLY A 162 -18.73 42.73 -9.37
CA GLY A 162 -18.61 41.63 -10.34
C GLY A 162 -18.42 40.28 -9.65
N TYR A 163 -17.62 40.25 -8.59
CA TYR A 163 -17.44 39.04 -7.77
C TYR A 163 -18.71 38.70 -6.98
N GLU A 164 -19.45 39.71 -6.50
CA GLU A 164 -20.77 39.54 -5.87
C GLU A 164 -21.75 38.84 -6.82
N TYR A 165 -21.88 39.32 -8.07
CA TYR A 165 -22.75 38.71 -9.07
C TYR A 165 -22.33 37.27 -9.41
N TRP A 166 -21.03 37.02 -9.56
CA TRP A 166 -20.53 35.66 -9.77
C TRP A 166 -20.82 34.74 -8.58
N ALA A 167 -20.58 35.21 -7.35
CA ALA A 167 -20.79 34.45 -6.12
C ALA A 167 -22.26 34.10 -5.90
N THR A 168 -23.20 35.01 -6.22
CA THR A 168 -24.64 34.71 -6.14
C THR A 168 -25.04 33.57 -7.08
N LYS A 169 -24.61 33.61 -8.35
CA LYS A 169 -24.88 32.54 -9.33
C LYS A 169 -24.22 31.22 -8.92
N HIS A 170 -22.97 31.26 -8.45
CA HIS A 170 -22.24 30.09 -7.95
C HIS A 170 -22.95 29.46 -6.74
N ASN A 171 -23.40 30.28 -5.78
CA ASN A 171 -24.11 29.82 -4.60
C ASN A 171 -25.45 29.15 -4.96
N LEU A 172 -26.23 29.75 -5.86
CA LEU A 172 -27.48 29.17 -6.36
C LEU A 172 -27.25 27.78 -6.96
N HIS A 173 -26.25 27.64 -7.81
CA HIS A 173 -25.89 26.35 -8.42
C HIS A 173 -25.45 25.32 -7.36
N THR A 174 -24.57 25.73 -6.45
CA THR A 174 -24.03 24.86 -5.40
C THR A 174 -25.11 24.38 -4.42
N ILE A 175 -26.06 25.24 -4.08
CA ILE A 175 -27.21 24.91 -3.25
C ILE A 175 -28.12 23.94 -3.99
N ALA A 176 -28.41 24.19 -5.27
CA ALA A 176 -29.22 23.29 -6.08
C ALA A 176 -28.61 21.87 -6.14
N GLU A 177 -27.30 21.75 -6.36
CA GLU A 177 -26.60 20.45 -6.33
C GLU A 177 -26.71 19.77 -4.94
N SER A 178 -26.58 20.55 -3.86
CA SER A 178 -26.72 20.04 -2.49
C SER A 178 -28.15 19.53 -2.22
N VAL A 179 -29.18 20.23 -2.70
CA VAL A 179 -30.59 19.86 -2.55
C VAL A 179 -30.93 18.63 -3.40
N ILE A 180 -30.41 18.53 -4.62
CA ILE A 180 -30.57 17.35 -5.48
C ILE A 180 -30.01 16.13 -4.75
N TYR A 181 -28.79 16.21 -4.21
CA TYR A 181 -28.19 15.11 -3.46
C TYR A 181 -29.05 14.65 -2.27
N ILE A 182 -29.54 15.61 -1.47
CA ILE A 182 -30.42 15.35 -0.32
C ILE A 182 -31.67 14.60 -0.78
N ARG A 183 -32.31 15.02 -1.88
CA ARG A 183 -33.49 14.36 -2.45
C ARG A 183 -33.19 12.96 -2.99
N GLU A 184 -32.07 12.80 -3.71
CA GLU A 184 -31.64 11.50 -4.24
C GLU A 184 -31.40 10.46 -3.14
N HIS A 185 -30.93 10.91 -1.97
CA HIS A 185 -30.72 10.06 -0.79
C HIS A 185 -31.97 9.97 0.10
N GLY A 186 -33.10 10.52 -0.32
CA GLY A 186 -34.38 10.47 0.41
C GLY A 186 -34.38 11.22 1.75
N ILE A 187 -33.41 12.13 1.95
CA ILE A 187 -33.26 12.91 3.18
C ILE A 187 -34.27 14.05 3.14
N LYS A 188 -35.18 14.09 4.12
CA LYS A 188 -36.30 15.06 4.16
C LYS A 188 -36.10 16.16 5.19
N SER A 189 -35.13 16.04 6.09
CA SER A 189 -34.89 17.02 7.16
C SER A 189 -33.41 17.15 7.51
N VAL A 190 -33.07 18.26 8.17
CA VAL A 190 -31.71 18.49 8.71
C VAL A 190 -31.33 17.42 9.73
N LYS A 191 -32.28 17.00 10.57
CA LYS A 191 -32.06 15.92 11.54
C LYS A 191 -31.70 14.60 10.84
N GLN A 192 -32.40 14.24 9.77
CA GLN A 192 -32.09 13.05 8.97
C GLN A 192 -30.71 13.16 8.28
N LEU A 193 -30.31 14.36 7.86
CA LEU A 193 -28.97 14.59 7.32
C LEU A 193 -27.89 14.40 8.40
N ASP A 194 -28.12 14.91 9.60
CA ASP A 194 -27.22 14.75 10.75
C ASP A 194 -27.11 13.28 11.18
N GLU A 195 -28.23 12.55 11.23
CA GLU A 195 -28.25 11.09 11.47
C GLU A 195 -27.48 10.32 10.39
N TYR A 196 -27.64 10.69 9.13
CA TYR A 196 -26.92 10.07 8.01
C TYR A 196 -25.40 10.32 8.08
N ILE A 197 -25.00 11.55 8.44
CA ILE A 197 -23.59 11.90 8.69
C ILE A 197 -23.03 11.09 9.85
N GLN A 198 -23.77 10.98 10.95
CA GLN A 198 -23.36 10.20 12.12
C GLN A 198 -23.18 8.73 11.76
N LYS A 199 -24.16 8.13 11.08
CA LYS A 199 -24.08 6.73 10.61
C LYS A 199 -22.85 6.50 9.74
N THR A 200 -22.58 7.40 8.79
CA THR A 200 -21.40 7.33 7.92
C THR A 200 -20.10 7.46 8.73
N ALA A 201 -20.09 8.29 9.77
CA ALA A 201 -18.97 8.45 10.69
C ALA A 201 -18.70 7.15 11.48
N ASP A 202 -19.75 6.52 12.00
CA ASP A 202 -19.68 5.28 12.78
C ASP A 202 -19.20 4.11 11.92
N GLU A 203 -19.71 3.99 10.69
CA GLU A 203 -19.25 3.01 9.70
C GLU A 203 -17.75 3.18 9.40
N ARG A 204 -17.30 4.42 9.22
CA ARG A 204 -15.89 4.73 8.98
C ARG A 204 -15.01 4.40 10.19
N GLN A 205 -15.48 4.71 11.40
CA GLN A 205 -14.81 4.36 12.64
C GLN A 205 -14.67 2.84 12.79
N ASN A 206 -15.73 2.09 12.48
CA ASN A 206 -15.71 0.62 12.48
C ASN A 206 -14.69 0.06 11.48
N ILE A 207 -14.61 0.60 10.26
CA ILE A 207 -13.58 0.21 9.28
C ILE A 207 -12.18 0.49 9.84
N GLN A 208 -11.97 1.65 10.46
CA GLN A 208 -10.68 2.00 11.07
C GLN A 208 -10.30 1.04 12.20
N GLU A 209 -11.26 0.64 13.04
CA GLU A 209 -11.04 -0.33 14.12
C GLU A 209 -10.67 -1.71 13.58
N LYS A 210 -11.34 -2.17 12.51
CA LYS A 210 -10.97 -3.41 11.81
C LYS A 210 -9.55 -3.36 11.25
N ILE A 211 -9.15 -2.24 10.64
CA ILE A 211 -7.77 -2.05 10.14
C ILE A 211 -6.77 -2.12 11.30
N LYS A 212 -7.05 -1.46 12.44
CA LYS A 212 -6.20 -1.51 13.63
C LYS A 212 -6.08 -2.93 14.20
N ALA A 213 -7.17 -3.68 14.22
CA ALA A 213 -7.18 -5.07 14.67
C ALA A 213 -6.28 -5.95 13.79
N ILE A 214 -6.41 -5.83 12.45
CA ILE A 214 -5.55 -6.54 11.49
C ILE A 214 -4.09 -6.15 11.69
N ASP A 215 -3.77 -4.87 11.88
CA ASP A 215 -2.39 -4.43 12.12
C ASP A 215 -1.79 -5.04 13.39
N LYS A 216 -2.59 -5.16 14.46
CA LYS A 216 -2.17 -5.82 15.70
C LYS A 216 -1.93 -7.31 15.50
N GLU A 217 -2.76 -7.99 14.71
CA GLU A 217 -2.56 -9.41 14.37
C GLU A 217 -1.31 -9.62 13.50
N MET A 218 -1.12 -8.78 12.49
CA MET A 218 0.07 -8.81 11.64
C MET A 218 1.37 -8.57 12.44
N GLN A 219 1.34 -7.66 13.42
CA GLN A 219 2.48 -7.43 14.32
C GLN A 219 2.80 -8.68 15.17
N LYS A 220 1.78 -9.34 15.73
CA LYS A 220 1.97 -10.59 16.48
C LYS A 220 2.59 -11.68 15.60
N LEU A 221 2.04 -11.92 14.41
CA LEU A 221 2.55 -12.91 13.46
C LEU A 221 3.98 -12.59 13.00
N SER A 222 4.30 -11.30 12.80
CA SER A 222 5.65 -10.80 12.52
C SER A 222 6.63 -11.17 13.64
N THR A 223 6.26 -10.92 14.90
CA THR A 223 7.07 -11.29 16.07
C THR A 223 7.23 -12.81 16.18
N THR A 224 6.15 -13.57 15.97
CA THR A 224 6.20 -15.05 15.94
C THR A 224 7.14 -15.55 14.84
N MET A 225 7.11 -14.94 13.64
CA MET A 225 8.01 -15.28 12.54
C MET A 225 9.49 -15.04 12.92
N GLU A 226 9.80 -13.93 13.60
CA GLU A 226 11.16 -13.63 14.07
C GLU A 226 11.62 -14.59 15.18
N GLN A 227 10.74 -14.94 16.11
CA GLN A 227 11.01 -15.93 17.17
C GLN A 227 11.27 -17.31 16.56
N VAL A 228 10.44 -17.76 15.60
CA VAL A 228 10.61 -19.04 14.89
C VAL A 228 11.95 -19.06 14.15
N HIS A 229 12.31 -17.97 13.47
CA HIS A 229 13.61 -17.86 12.82
C HIS A 229 14.77 -17.95 13.82
N THR A 230 14.70 -17.23 14.94
CA THR A 230 15.70 -17.24 16.01
C THR A 230 15.91 -18.65 16.57
N VAL A 231 14.80 -19.36 16.85
CA VAL A 231 14.84 -20.77 17.30
C VAL A 231 15.49 -21.65 16.25
N LYS A 232 15.07 -21.58 14.97
CA LYS A 232 15.68 -22.39 13.90
C LYS A 232 17.17 -22.11 13.72
N LYS A 233 17.58 -20.84 13.80
CA LYS A 233 18.97 -20.39 13.62
C LYS A 233 19.89 -20.91 14.73
N HIS A 234 19.46 -20.81 15.99
CA HIS A 234 20.30 -21.13 17.16
C HIS A 234 20.10 -22.55 17.70
N ARG A 235 19.26 -23.38 17.05
CA ARG A 235 18.96 -24.76 17.48
C ARG A 235 20.20 -25.65 17.61
N ALA A 236 21.15 -25.56 16.68
CA ALA A 236 22.35 -26.39 16.70
C ALA A 236 23.25 -26.05 17.90
N CYS A 237 23.54 -24.76 18.07
CA CYS A 237 24.29 -24.23 19.21
C CYS A 237 23.64 -24.61 20.55
N TYR A 238 22.31 -24.51 20.66
CA TYR A 238 21.61 -24.92 21.89
C TYR A 238 21.70 -26.43 22.15
N LYS A 239 21.63 -27.27 21.10
CA LYS A 239 21.79 -28.73 21.26
C LYS A 239 23.18 -29.09 21.81
N GLU A 240 24.24 -28.46 21.30
CA GLU A 240 25.61 -28.67 21.78
C GLU A 240 25.77 -28.23 23.24
N TYR A 241 25.22 -27.07 23.60
CA TYR A 241 25.15 -26.62 24.99
C TYR A 241 24.46 -27.63 25.90
N THR A 242 23.30 -28.16 25.50
CA THR A 242 22.57 -29.15 26.31
C THR A 242 23.27 -30.50 26.42
N ALA A 243 24.09 -30.86 25.42
CA ALA A 243 24.87 -32.10 25.45
C ALA A 243 26.10 -32.00 26.36
N ASN A 244 26.70 -30.81 26.48
CA ASN A 244 27.89 -30.55 27.31
C ASN A 244 27.67 -29.38 28.30
N PRO A 245 26.80 -29.53 29.33
CA PRO A 245 26.43 -28.42 30.21
C PRO A 245 27.58 -27.89 31.09
N SER A 246 28.64 -28.68 31.27
CA SER A 246 29.80 -28.34 32.10
C SER A 246 30.86 -27.51 31.38
N ASP A 247 30.73 -27.30 30.06
CA ASP A 247 31.67 -26.49 29.28
C ASP A 247 31.39 -24.99 29.49
N LYS A 248 32.09 -24.41 30.47
CA LYS A 248 31.97 -22.99 30.81
C LYS A 248 32.47 -22.07 29.70
N ALA A 249 33.49 -22.49 28.94
CA ALA A 249 34.06 -21.67 27.87
C ALA A 249 33.07 -21.52 26.71
N PHE A 250 32.43 -22.63 26.32
CA PHE A 250 31.36 -22.60 25.31
C PHE A 250 30.17 -21.75 25.76
N PHE A 251 29.73 -21.89 27.02
CA PHE A 251 28.62 -21.09 27.53
C PHE A 251 28.94 -19.58 27.51
N GLU A 252 30.15 -19.17 27.90
CA GLU A 252 30.54 -17.76 27.89
C GLU A 252 30.60 -17.18 26.47
N GLU A 253 31.13 -17.94 25.50
CA GLU A 253 31.24 -17.51 24.10
C GLU A 253 29.87 -17.42 23.40
N TYR A 254 28.98 -18.39 23.64
CA TYR A 254 27.68 -18.49 22.98
C TYR A 254 26.50 -18.00 23.84
N LYS A 255 26.79 -17.35 24.97
CA LYS A 255 25.79 -16.88 25.95
C LYS A 255 24.65 -16.12 25.30
N ALA A 256 24.98 -15.17 24.43
CA ALA A 256 23.98 -14.32 23.78
C ALA A 256 23.02 -15.12 22.89
N GLN A 257 23.55 -16.07 22.12
CA GLN A 257 22.79 -16.94 21.22
C GLN A 257 21.89 -17.89 22.00
N ILE A 258 22.39 -18.45 23.12
CA ILE A 258 21.64 -19.31 24.02
C ILE A 258 20.47 -18.54 24.65
N THR A 259 20.74 -17.36 25.22
CA THR A 259 19.70 -16.51 25.82
C THR A 259 18.63 -16.09 24.80
N LEU A 260 19.02 -15.71 23.58
CA LEU A 260 18.07 -15.38 22.52
C LEU A 260 17.19 -16.57 22.13
N TYR A 261 17.78 -17.77 22.06
CA TYR A 261 17.04 -19.00 21.79
C TYR A 261 16.04 -19.31 22.90
N GLU A 262 16.47 -19.27 24.16
CA GLU A 262 15.62 -19.56 25.33
C GLU A 262 14.46 -18.58 25.44
N ASN A 263 14.73 -17.28 25.28
CA ASN A 263 13.69 -16.25 25.29
C ASN A 263 12.66 -16.48 24.18
N ALA A 264 13.11 -16.64 22.93
CA ALA A 264 12.22 -16.87 21.79
C ALA A 264 11.39 -18.16 21.96
N LEU A 265 11.99 -19.24 22.48
CA LEU A 265 11.31 -20.50 22.72
C LEU A 265 10.31 -20.41 23.88
N SER A 266 10.63 -19.67 24.94
CA SER A 266 9.72 -19.43 26.06
C SER A 266 8.49 -18.62 25.65
N GLU A 267 8.65 -17.62 24.78
CA GLU A 267 7.54 -16.83 24.25
C GLU A 267 6.65 -17.63 23.32
N LEU A 268 7.24 -18.43 22.42
CA LEU A 268 6.48 -19.31 21.53
C LEU A 268 5.66 -20.35 22.30
N LYS A 269 6.22 -20.91 23.38
CA LYS A 269 5.52 -21.88 24.24
C LYS A 269 4.28 -21.30 24.94
N LYS A 270 4.19 -19.99 25.14
CA LYS A 270 2.99 -19.35 25.74
C LYS A 270 1.77 -19.44 24.84
N SER A 271 1.97 -19.48 23.52
CA SER A 271 0.88 -19.41 22.53
C SER A 271 0.75 -20.66 21.67
N TYR A 272 1.79 -21.50 21.59
CA TYR A 272 1.83 -22.66 20.70
C TYR A 272 2.37 -23.91 21.42
N SER A 273 1.66 -25.03 21.25
CA SER A 273 2.10 -26.35 21.75
C SER A 273 3.22 -26.96 20.90
N LYS A 274 3.31 -26.59 19.62
CA LYS A 274 4.33 -27.02 18.67
C LYS A 274 4.92 -25.80 17.96
N LEU A 275 6.16 -25.93 17.47
CA LEU A 275 6.82 -24.86 16.75
C LEU A 275 6.00 -24.48 15.49
N PRO A 276 5.57 -23.22 15.35
CA PRO A 276 4.81 -22.77 14.19
C PRO A 276 5.62 -22.89 12.89
N ASN A 277 4.92 -23.17 11.79
CA ASN A 277 5.52 -23.26 10.47
C ASN A 277 5.61 -21.88 9.82
N SER A 278 6.81 -21.50 9.38
CA SER A 278 7.08 -20.23 8.71
C SER A 278 6.28 -20.05 7.41
N LYS A 279 6.02 -21.14 6.66
CA LYS A 279 5.18 -21.08 5.45
C LYS A 279 3.76 -20.62 5.79
N ASP A 280 3.18 -21.17 6.86
CA ASP A 280 1.81 -20.91 7.25
C ASP A 280 1.66 -19.49 7.81
N ILE A 281 2.62 -19.04 8.62
CA ILE A 281 2.66 -17.64 9.10
C ILE A 281 2.74 -16.66 7.93
N LEU A 282 3.57 -16.93 6.91
CA LEU A 282 3.68 -16.07 5.73
C LEU A 282 2.36 -16.02 4.95
N ALA A 283 1.71 -17.17 4.76
CA ALA A 283 0.41 -17.24 4.07
C ALA A 283 -0.69 -16.49 4.83
N GLU A 284 -0.69 -16.53 6.17
CA GLU A 284 -1.61 -15.73 7.00
C GLU A 284 -1.33 -14.24 6.90
N LEU A 285 -0.06 -13.82 6.93
CA LEU A 285 0.34 -12.43 6.72
C LEU A 285 -0.09 -11.89 5.35
N ASP A 286 0.02 -12.72 4.30
CA ASP A 286 -0.44 -12.38 2.95
C ASP A 286 -1.96 -12.15 2.92
N LYS A 287 -2.74 -13.08 3.48
CA LYS A 287 -4.20 -12.96 3.58
C LYS A 287 -4.64 -11.74 4.39
N LEU A 288 -3.99 -11.45 5.51
CA LEU A 288 -4.30 -10.28 6.33
C LEU A 288 -3.95 -8.98 5.60
N GLN A 289 -2.85 -8.96 4.84
CA GLN A 289 -2.48 -7.79 4.04
C GLN A 289 -3.47 -7.53 2.90
N GLU A 290 -4.01 -8.57 2.25
CA GLU A 290 -5.07 -8.44 1.25
C GLU A 290 -6.34 -7.84 1.86
N LYS A 291 -6.81 -8.38 3.00
CA LYS A 291 -7.96 -7.84 3.73
C LYS A 291 -7.75 -6.39 4.19
N LYS A 292 -6.52 -6.05 4.61
CA LYS A 292 -6.18 -4.67 4.97
C LYS A 292 -6.29 -3.73 3.78
N ASN A 293 -5.83 -4.17 2.60
CA ASN A 293 -5.85 -3.36 1.39
C ASN A 293 -7.30 -3.06 0.94
N THR A 294 -8.20 -4.03 1.01
CA THR A 294 -9.62 -3.82 0.67
C THR A 294 -10.28 -2.83 1.65
N LEU A 295 -10.09 -3.01 2.96
CA LEU A 295 -10.61 -2.09 3.97
C LEU A 295 -10.01 -0.68 3.86
N MET A 296 -8.74 -0.55 3.48
CA MET A 296 -8.11 0.75 3.23
C MET A 296 -8.72 1.46 2.02
N GLN A 297 -9.11 0.74 0.96
CA GLN A 297 -9.83 1.31 -0.18
C GLN A 297 -11.21 1.81 0.24
N GLU A 298 -11.97 1.01 0.98
CA GLU A 298 -13.27 1.40 1.54
C GLU A 298 -13.15 2.64 2.43
N TYR A 299 -12.19 2.65 3.36
CA TYR A 299 -11.90 3.79 4.23
C TYR A 299 -11.52 5.06 3.45
N SER A 300 -10.71 4.93 2.39
CA SER A 300 -10.32 6.05 1.53
C SER A 300 -11.52 6.61 0.76
N SER A 301 -12.40 5.73 0.24
CA SER A 301 -13.61 6.15 -0.45
C SER A 301 -14.60 6.88 0.47
N SER A 302 -14.71 6.40 1.73
CA SER A 302 -15.54 7.01 2.78
C SER A 302 -15.07 8.44 3.15
N LYS A 303 -13.77 8.73 3.03
CA LYS A 303 -13.27 10.10 3.25
C LYS A 303 -13.87 11.10 2.26
N SER A 304 -13.92 10.74 0.98
CA SER A 304 -14.46 11.63 -0.07
C SER A 304 -15.96 11.87 0.12
N THR A 305 -16.71 10.83 0.49
CA THR A 305 -18.15 10.96 0.73
C THR A 305 -18.42 11.80 1.97
N MET A 306 -17.62 11.64 3.02
CA MET A 306 -17.77 12.39 4.25
C MET A 306 -17.44 13.88 4.07
N ASP A 307 -16.37 14.20 3.34
CA ASP A 307 -16.02 15.58 2.97
C ASP A 307 -17.16 16.23 2.16
N GLU A 308 -17.82 15.49 1.27
CA GLU A 308 -19.00 15.97 0.52
C GLU A 308 -20.21 16.20 1.44
N LEU A 309 -20.53 15.27 2.34
CA LEU A 309 -21.64 15.40 3.27
C LEU A 309 -21.50 16.60 4.21
N TYR A 310 -20.31 16.87 4.73
CA TYR A 310 -20.07 18.06 5.55
C TYR A 310 -20.27 19.36 4.77
N LYS A 311 -19.89 19.40 3.50
CA LYS A 311 -20.17 20.56 2.63
C LYS A 311 -21.64 20.74 2.39
N ILE A 312 -22.37 19.67 2.07
CA ILE A 312 -23.83 19.70 1.89
C ILE A 312 -24.50 20.22 3.15
N ARG A 313 -24.11 19.71 4.33
CA ARG A 313 -24.65 20.16 5.62
C ARG A 313 -24.40 21.64 5.89
N LYS A 314 -23.20 22.14 5.57
CA LYS A 314 -22.86 23.56 5.68
C LYS A 314 -23.66 24.42 4.69
N ASN A 315 -23.71 24.01 3.43
CA ASN A 315 -24.44 24.70 2.36
C ASN A 315 -25.93 24.80 2.69
N TYR A 316 -26.53 23.70 3.16
CA TYR A 316 -27.93 23.64 3.55
C TYR A 316 -28.23 24.49 4.78
N GLY A 317 -27.32 24.55 5.76
CA GLY A 317 -27.44 25.45 6.91
C GLY A 317 -27.49 26.93 6.50
N ILE A 318 -26.64 27.35 5.56
CA ILE A 318 -26.63 28.72 5.03
C ILE A 318 -27.93 29.03 4.27
N TYR A 319 -28.47 28.06 3.52
CA TYR A 319 -29.74 28.21 2.81
C TYR A 319 -30.92 28.38 3.77
N MET A 320 -31.08 27.46 4.73
CA MET A 320 -32.20 27.50 5.68
C MET A 320 -32.11 28.69 6.65
N GLY A 321 -30.90 29.11 7.04
CA GLY A 321 -30.71 30.31 7.86
C GLY A 321 -31.22 31.59 7.20
N LYS A 322 -31.19 31.65 5.85
CA LYS A 322 -31.74 32.78 5.08
C LYS A 322 -33.26 32.71 4.88
N GLU A 323 -33.88 31.54 4.98
CA GLU A 323 -35.35 31.40 4.93
C GLU A 323 -36.02 31.76 6.27
N MET A 324 -35.33 31.64 7.41
CA MET A 324 -35.89 32.04 8.72
C MET A 324 -35.77 33.55 9.03
N GLU A 325 -34.95 34.30 8.28
CA GLU A 325 -34.81 35.76 8.41
C GLU A 325 -35.74 36.55 7.47
N ARG A 326 -36.59 35.87 6.69
CA ARG A 326 -37.69 36.46 5.92
C ARG A 326 -39.00 36.21 6.62
#